data_AF-A0AAV1KK37-F1
#
_entry.id   AF-A0AAV1KK37-F1
#
_cell.length_a   1.000
_cell.length_b   1.000
_cell.length_c   1.000
_cell.angle_alpha   90.00
_cell.angle_beta   90.00
_cell.angle_gamma   90.00
#
_symmetry.space_group_name_H-M   'P 1'
#
loop_
_entity.id
_entity.type
_entity.pdbx_description
1 polymer ?
#
loop_
_entity_poly.entity_id
_entity_poly.type
_entity_poly.pdbx_seq_one_letter_code
_entity_poly.pdbx_strand_id
1 'polypeptide(L)'
;MAPSPAVPEADHQDDDDDIPEGTGVDLRVAVRRLKARNTAPGPDGLPGKAWVLASEALGPRLEGLLSACLERGQFPLRWKTGKLVLIRKPGRPADSPSAYRPVVLLDEVGKLFERVIANRLAEHLAGTGPDLAEHQFGFRKRRSTVDAIIRVRALTTGDAVARGGGCFGGVSRHRQRLQLHALELH
;
A
#
# COMPACT_ATOMS: atom_id res chain seq x y z
N MET A 1 41.08 -2.28 20.18
CA MET A 1 39.63 -2.01 20.05
C MET A 1 39.50 -0.53 19.70
N ALA A 2 39.37 -0.22 18.41
CA ALA A 2 39.24 1.16 17.95
C ALA A 2 37.80 1.64 18.17
N PRO A 3 37.56 2.90 18.58
CA PRO A 3 36.20 3.42 18.70
C PRO A 3 35.59 3.60 17.31
N SER A 4 34.33 3.19 17.18
CA SER A 4 33.52 3.38 15.97
C SER A 4 33.27 4.89 15.76
N PRO A 5 33.38 5.42 14.53
CA PRO A 5 33.04 6.81 14.28
C PRO A 5 31.53 7.03 14.48
N ALA A 6 31.19 8.11 15.18
CA ALA A 6 29.82 8.56 15.37
C ALA A 6 29.21 8.92 14.01
N VAL A 7 28.03 8.38 13.73
CA VAL A 7 27.22 8.75 12.58
C VAL A 7 26.69 10.17 12.84
N PRO A 8 26.85 11.14 11.93
CA PRO A 8 26.28 12.46 12.13
C PRO A 8 24.75 12.35 12.16
N GLU A 9 24.15 12.92 13.20
CA GLU A 9 22.70 13.11 13.29
C GLU A 9 22.29 13.97 12.10
N ALA A 10 21.51 13.38 11.18
CA ALA A 10 20.90 14.14 10.11
C ALA A 10 19.83 15.01 10.75
N ASP A 11 20.01 16.33 10.68
CA ASP A 11 18.96 17.30 10.98
C ASP A 11 17.76 16.96 10.08
N HIS A 12 16.76 16.33 10.69
CA HIS A 12 15.44 16.23 10.11
C HIS A 12 14.82 17.61 10.21
N GLN A 13 15.06 18.43 9.19
CA GLN A 13 14.24 19.59 8.93
C GLN A 13 12.82 19.05 8.70
N ASP A 14 11.95 19.23 9.70
CA ASP A 14 10.51 19.05 9.53
C ASP A 14 10.03 20.20 8.65
N ASP A 15 10.23 20.05 7.34
CA ASP A 15 9.52 20.85 6.36
C ASP A 15 8.05 20.43 6.49
N ASP A 16 7.26 21.27 7.18
CA ASP A 16 5.79 21.27 7.15
C ASP A 16 5.36 21.51 5.69
N ASP A 17 5.48 20.49 4.85
CA ASP A 17 4.79 20.41 3.57
C ASP A 17 3.31 20.34 3.88
N ASP A 18 2.68 21.52 3.99
CA ASP A 18 1.24 21.70 4.08
C ASP A 18 0.56 20.74 3.09
N ILE A 19 -0.14 19.73 3.62
CA ILE A 19 -0.98 18.85 2.80
C ILE A 19 -1.99 19.76 2.12
N PRO A 20 -2.02 19.85 0.78
CA PRO A 20 -2.84 20.83 0.09
C PRO A 20 -4.28 20.76 0.59
N GLU A 21 -4.67 21.84 1.25
CA GLU A 21 -6.00 22.02 1.83
C GLU A 21 -7.01 21.97 0.68
N GLY A 22 -8.01 21.08 0.79
CA GLY A 22 -9.25 21.29 0.03
C GLY A 22 -9.53 20.42 -1.20
N THR A 23 -8.86 19.30 -1.47
CA THR A 23 -9.45 18.31 -2.40
C THR A 23 -10.40 17.40 -1.62
N GLY A 24 -11.66 17.81 -1.47
CA GLY A 24 -12.71 17.00 -0.83
C GLY A 24 -12.67 15.54 -1.30
N VAL A 25 -12.95 14.60 -0.40
CA VAL A 25 -12.89 13.16 -0.72
C VAL A 25 -13.90 12.84 -1.83
N ASP A 26 -13.45 12.60 -3.06
CA ASP A 26 -14.33 12.09 -4.13
C ASP A 26 -14.58 10.59 -3.92
N LEU A 27 -15.65 10.31 -3.17
CA LEU A 27 -16.05 8.95 -2.84
C LEU A 27 -16.39 8.13 -4.10
N ARG A 28 -16.79 8.78 -5.20
CA ARG A 28 -17.18 8.09 -6.45
C ARG A 28 -16.02 7.30 -7.04
N VAL A 29 -14.81 7.86 -7.03
CA VAL A 29 -13.62 7.18 -7.55
C VAL A 29 -13.26 5.99 -6.66
N ALA A 30 -13.35 6.16 -5.34
CA ALA A 30 -12.98 5.13 -4.37
C ALA A 30 -13.99 3.96 -4.36
N VAL A 31 -15.29 4.24 -4.51
CA VAL A 31 -16.38 3.25 -4.53
C VAL A 31 -16.43 2.43 -5.83
N ARG A 32 -16.03 2.99 -6.98
CA ARG A 32 -15.97 2.25 -8.26
C ARG A 32 -15.20 0.93 -8.14
N ARG A 33 -14.12 0.90 -7.33
CA ARG A 33 -13.35 -0.32 -7.08
C ARG A 33 -14.05 -1.34 -6.20
N LEU A 34 -14.93 -0.91 -5.29
CA LEU A 34 -15.79 -1.80 -4.51
C LEU A 34 -16.83 -2.48 -5.40
N LYS A 35 -17.44 -1.74 -6.32
CA LYS A 35 -18.44 -2.27 -7.27
C LYS A 35 -17.87 -3.37 -8.18
N ALA A 36 -16.61 -3.25 -8.57
CA ALA A 36 -15.95 -4.20 -9.48
C ALA A 36 -15.48 -5.51 -8.82
N ARG A 37 -15.50 -5.61 -7.49
CA ARG A 37 -14.88 -6.73 -6.76
C ARG A 37 -15.88 -7.45 -5.87
N ASN A 38 -15.87 -8.78 -5.95
CA ASN A 38 -16.58 -9.65 -5.01
C ASN A 38 -15.57 -10.22 -4.01
N THR A 39 -15.16 -9.42 -3.03
CA THR A 39 -14.17 -9.77 -2.00
C THR A 39 -14.84 -10.32 -0.74
N ALA A 40 -14.12 -11.19 -0.02
CA ALA A 40 -14.53 -11.61 1.31
C ALA A 40 -14.55 -10.41 2.26
N PRO A 41 -15.59 -10.28 3.10
CA PRO A 41 -15.71 -9.18 4.05
C PRO A 41 -14.65 -9.26 5.16
N GLY A 42 -14.46 -8.14 5.84
CA GLY A 42 -13.65 -8.07 7.05
C GLY A 42 -14.38 -8.65 8.27
N PRO A 43 -13.84 -8.42 9.48
CA PRO A 43 -14.51 -8.75 10.74
C PRO A 43 -15.94 -8.24 10.87
N ASP A 44 -16.27 -7.09 10.26
CA ASP A 44 -17.63 -6.51 10.28
C ASP A 44 -18.68 -7.31 9.50
N GLY A 45 -18.26 -8.25 8.65
CA GLY A 45 -19.14 -9.05 7.80
C GLY A 45 -19.77 -8.27 6.64
N LEU A 46 -19.44 -6.98 6.45
CA LEU A 46 -20.04 -6.13 5.43
C LEU A 46 -19.25 -6.22 4.11
N PRO A 47 -19.85 -6.77 3.03
CA PRO A 47 -19.18 -6.87 1.75
C PRO A 47 -19.12 -5.51 1.05
N GLY A 48 -18.22 -5.38 0.08
CA GLY A 48 -18.06 -4.13 -0.69
C GLY A 48 -19.36 -3.65 -1.35
N LYS A 49 -20.24 -4.57 -1.74
CA LYS A 49 -21.57 -4.24 -2.30
C LYS A 49 -22.46 -3.50 -1.29
N ALA A 50 -22.39 -3.82 0.00
CA ALA A 50 -23.13 -3.10 1.03
C ALA A 50 -22.67 -1.64 1.11
N TRP A 51 -21.36 -1.41 0.98
CA TRP A 51 -20.78 -0.07 0.94
C TRP A 51 -21.09 0.70 -0.36
N VAL A 52 -21.28 0.01 -1.49
CA VAL A 52 -21.79 0.65 -2.73
C VAL A 52 -23.20 1.18 -2.49
N LEU A 53 -24.11 0.37 -1.95
CA LEU A 53 -25.47 0.82 -1.61
C LEU A 53 -25.47 1.93 -0.55
N ALA A 54 -24.63 1.79 0.48
CA ALA A 54 -24.48 2.80 1.51
C ALA A 54 -23.94 4.13 0.94
N SER A 55 -23.06 4.10 -0.07
CA SER A 55 -22.57 5.32 -0.71
C SER A 55 -23.64 6.06 -1.51
N GLU A 56 -24.61 5.34 -2.07
CA GLU A 56 -25.74 5.95 -2.78
C GLU A 56 -26.71 6.63 -1.79
N ALA A 57 -26.93 6.04 -0.63
CA ALA A 57 -27.85 6.57 0.38
C ALA A 57 -27.21 7.57 1.36
N LEU A 58 -25.92 7.39 1.69
CA LEU A 58 -25.22 8.10 2.78
C LEU A 58 -23.94 8.81 2.30
N GLY A 59 -23.77 9.00 0.98
CA GLY A 59 -22.57 9.56 0.36
C GLY A 59 -21.99 10.77 1.10
N PRO A 60 -22.75 11.88 1.30
CA PRO A 60 -22.25 13.07 1.97
C PRO A 60 -21.78 12.81 3.42
N ARG A 61 -22.43 11.89 4.14
CA ARG A 61 -22.04 11.53 5.51
C ARG A 61 -20.76 10.71 5.52
N LEU A 62 -20.60 9.80 4.56
CA LEU A 62 -19.37 9.02 4.42
C LEU A 62 -18.20 9.90 3.98
N GLU A 63 -18.42 10.83 3.06
CA GLU A 63 -17.41 11.83 2.68
C GLU A 63 -17.01 12.68 3.87
N GLY A 64 -17.96 13.22 4.62
CA GLY A 64 -17.68 13.98 5.84
C GLY A 64 -16.89 13.19 6.88
N LEU A 65 -17.23 11.92 7.09
CA LEU A 65 -16.49 11.03 8.00
C LEU A 65 -15.04 10.82 7.54
N LEU A 66 -14.82 10.50 6.26
CA LEU A 66 -13.49 10.24 5.73
C LEU A 66 -12.64 11.52 5.69
N SER A 67 -13.24 12.67 5.35
CA SER A 67 -12.59 13.97 5.40
C SER A 67 -12.17 14.34 6.82
N ALA A 68 -13.06 14.18 7.80
CA ALA A 68 -12.73 14.43 9.21
C ALA A 68 -11.60 13.51 9.71
N CYS A 69 -11.55 12.24 9.26
CA CYS A 69 -10.42 11.36 9.54
C CYS A 69 -9.10 11.88 8.94
N LEU A 70 -9.12 12.44 7.73
CA LEU A 70 -7.94 13.01 7.07
C LEU A 70 -7.46 14.28 7.76
N GLU A 71 -8.38 15.22 8.01
CA GLU A 71 -8.10 16.49 8.69
C GLU A 71 -7.49 16.27 10.08
N ARG A 72 -7.94 15.24 10.79
CA ARG A 72 -7.41 14.89 12.11
C ARG A 72 -6.15 14.02 12.06
N GLY A 73 -5.73 13.55 10.89
CA GLY A 73 -4.67 12.55 10.75
C GLY A 73 -4.97 11.22 11.46
N GLN A 74 -6.25 10.90 11.67
CA GLN A 74 -6.67 9.76 12.47
C GLN A 74 -7.21 8.63 11.61
N PHE A 75 -6.53 7.49 11.66
CA PHE A 75 -7.05 6.23 11.12
C PHE A 75 -7.75 5.43 12.23
N PRO A 76 -9.08 5.20 12.17
CA PRO A 76 -9.83 4.52 13.22
C PRO A 76 -9.30 3.12 13.53
N LEU A 77 -9.12 2.81 14.81
CA LEU A 77 -8.57 1.52 15.26
C LEU A 77 -9.40 0.31 14.78
N ARG A 78 -10.72 0.44 14.76
CA ARG A 78 -11.62 -0.61 14.25
C ARG A 78 -11.28 -1.00 12.81
N TRP A 79 -10.95 -0.01 11.97
CA TRP A 79 -10.60 -0.26 10.57
C TRP A 79 -9.19 -0.85 10.38
N LYS A 80 -8.33 -0.76 11.39
CA LYS A 80 -7.00 -1.42 11.41
C LYS A 80 -7.10 -2.89 11.80
N THR A 81 -8.21 -3.29 12.42
CA THR A 81 -8.43 -4.67 12.85
C THR A 81 -8.83 -5.52 11.65
N GLY A 82 -8.28 -6.73 11.56
CA GLY A 82 -8.55 -7.62 10.44
C GLY A 82 -8.56 -9.09 10.82
N LYS A 83 -9.21 -9.89 9.99
CA LYS A 83 -9.28 -11.35 10.15
C LYS A 83 -8.12 -12.02 9.43
N LEU A 84 -7.26 -12.73 10.16
CA LEU A 84 -6.18 -13.52 9.58
C LEU A 84 -6.73 -14.81 8.96
N VAL A 85 -6.39 -15.04 7.69
CA VAL A 85 -6.74 -16.26 6.94
C VAL A 85 -5.46 -16.83 6.31
N LEU A 86 -5.27 -18.15 6.43
CA LEU A 86 -4.12 -18.85 5.85
C LEU A 86 -4.52 -19.51 4.54
N ILE A 87 -3.93 -19.07 3.42
CA ILE A 87 -4.16 -19.66 2.10
C ILE A 87 -3.05 -20.67 1.80
N ARG A 88 -3.43 -21.93 1.57
CA ARG A 88 -2.47 -23.02 1.27
C ARG A 88 -1.86 -22.85 -0.13
N LYS A 89 -0.55 -23.04 -0.23
CA LYS A 89 0.19 -23.12 -1.49
C LYS A 89 0.08 -24.53 -2.06
N PRO A 90 -0.17 -24.67 -3.38
CA PRO A 90 -0.17 -25.98 -4.01
C PRO A 90 1.24 -26.61 -3.95
N GLY A 91 1.28 -27.94 -3.83
CA GLY A 91 2.53 -28.72 -3.90
C GLY A 91 3.48 -28.58 -2.70
N ARG A 92 3.01 -28.08 -1.55
CA ARG A 92 3.81 -27.98 -0.32
C ARG A 92 3.24 -28.86 0.82
N PRO A 93 4.11 -29.42 1.67
CA PRO A 93 3.69 -30.19 2.85
C PRO A 93 2.81 -29.35 3.79
N ALA A 94 1.68 -29.90 4.25
CA ALA A 94 0.69 -29.14 5.03
C ALA A 94 1.15 -28.80 6.46
N ASP A 95 2.11 -29.55 6.97
CA ASP A 95 2.79 -29.38 8.25
C ASP A 95 3.86 -28.28 8.22
N SER A 96 4.26 -27.80 7.04
CA SER A 96 5.24 -26.72 6.91
C SER A 96 4.57 -25.34 6.97
N PRO A 97 5.00 -24.42 7.86
CA PRO A 97 4.53 -23.02 7.85
C PRO A 97 4.75 -22.32 6.50
N SER A 98 5.82 -22.70 5.79
CA SER A 98 6.14 -22.19 4.46
C SER A 98 5.07 -22.53 3.40
N ALA A 99 4.20 -23.51 3.66
CA ALA A 99 3.11 -23.92 2.78
C ALA A 99 1.93 -22.95 2.81
N TYR A 100 1.89 -21.97 3.72
CA TYR A 100 0.78 -21.04 3.82
C TYR A 100 1.18 -19.61 3.37
N ARG A 101 0.16 -18.85 2.95
CA ARG A 101 0.23 -17.41 2.73
C ARG A 101 -0.74 -16.77 3.70
N PRO A 102 -0.26 -16.07 4.74
CA PRO A 102 -1.15 -15.30 5.59
C PRO A 102 -1.73 -14.12 4.80
N VAL A 103 -3.04 -13.94 4.88
CA VAL A 103 -3.79 -12.81 4.33
C VAL A 103 -4.68 -12.25 5.43
N VAL A 104 -4.58 -10.95 5.66
CA VAL A 104 -5.47 -10.23 6.59
C VAL A 104 -6.62 -9.62 5.81
N LEU A 105 -7.85 -9.97 6.17
CA LEU A 105 -9.06 -9.38 5.64
C LEU A 105 -9.44 -8.18 6.51
N LEU A 106 -9.28 -6.97 5.97
CA LEU A 106 -9.75 -5.73 6.60
C LEU A 106 -11.20 -5.44 6.23
N ASP A 107 -11.87 -4.62 7.04
CA ASP A 107 -13.19 -4.08 6.74
C ASP A 107 -13.15 -3.23 5.46
N GLU A 108 -14.22 -3.26 4.67
CA GLU A 108 -14.25 -2.60 3.36
C GLU A 108 -14.22 -1.07 3.47
N VAL A 109 -14.71 -0.50 4.57
CA VAL A 109 -14.57 0.94 4.87
C VAL A 109 -13.12 1.32 5.16
N GLY A 110 -12.35 0.47 5.83
CA GLY A 110 -10.91 0.70 6.02
C GLY A 110 -10.17 0.71 4.69
N LYS A 111 -10.44 -0.28 3.84
CA LYS A 111 -9.87 -0.33 2.48
C LYS A 111 -10.32 0.85 1.61
N LEU A 112 -11.54 1.33 1.80
CA LEU A 112 -12.05 2.52 1.12
C LEU A 112 -11.23 3.76 1.53
N PHE A 113 -10.99 3.93 2.83
CA PHE A 113 -10.18 5.02 3.35
C PHE A 113 -8.72 4.95 2.88
N GLU A 114 -8.11 3.76 2.92
CA GLU A 114 -6.77 3.53 2.35
C GLU A 114 -6.67 3.93 0.88
N ARG A 115 -7.72 3.69 0.07
CA ARG A 115 -7.74 4.09 -1.35
C ARG A 115 -7.78 5.61 -1.50
N VAL A 116 -8.53 6.31 -0.65
CA VAL A 116 -8.57 7.78 -0.65
C VAL A 116 -7.17 8.33 -0.38
N ILE A 117 -6.52 7.83 0.67
CA ILE A 117 -5.14 8.21 1.04
C ILE A 117 -4.17 7.88 -0.10
N ALA A 118 -4.22 6.66 -0.63
CA ALA A 118 -3.33 6.22 -1.69
C ALA A 118 -3.50 7.01 -3.00
N ASN A 119 -4.72 7.44 -3.33
CA ASN A 119 -4.96 8.28 -4.50
C ASN A 119 -4.35 9.67 -4.32
N ARG A 120 -4.54 10.29 -3.14
CA ARG A 120 -3.94 11.58 -2.81
C ARG A 120 -2.42 11.52 -2.84
N LEU A 121 -1.81 10.50 -2.23
CA LEU A 121 -0.36 10.27 -2.28
C LEU A 121 0.13 10.09 -3.73
N ALA A 122 -0.60 9.31 -4.54
CA ALA A 122 -0.22 9.08 -5.93
C ALA A 122 -0.39 10.31 -6.82
N GLU A 123 -1.27 11.25 -6.46
CA GLU A 123 -1.42 12.54 -7.14
C GLU A 123 -0.31 13.50 -6.73
N HIS A 124 -0.03 13.60 -5.42
CA HIS A 124 1.07 14.40 -4.90
C HIS A 124 2.41 13.96 -5.50
N LEU A 125 2.75 12.66 -5.44
CA LEU A 125 3.98 12.09 -6.04
C LEU A 125 4.07 12.21 -7.57
N ALA A 126 2.98 12.55 -8.25
CA ALA A 126 2.97 12.76 -9.70
C ALA A 126 3.04 14.23 -10.09
N GLY A 127 2.76 15.15 -9.16
CA GLY A 127 2.65 16.58 -9.42
C GLY A 127 3.71 17.42 -8.71
N THR A 128 3.72 17.37 -7.38
CA THR A 128 4.54 18.26 -6.52
C THR A 128 5.56 17.54 -5.66
N GLY A 129 5.33 16.27 -5.33
CA GLY A 129 6.21 15.48 -4.47
C GLY A 129 7.54 15.09 -5.13
N PRO A 130 8.44 14.45 -4.37
CA PRO A 130 9.75 14.07 -4.88
C PRO A 130 9.65 13.08 -6.03
N ASP A 131 10.57 13.18 -6.98
CA ASP A 131 10.64 12.26 -8.11
C ASP A 131 10.96 10.84 -7.64
N LEU A 132 10.05 9.91 -7.92
CA LEU A 132 10.29 8.50 -7.74
C LEU A 132 11.41 8.04 -8.68
N ALA A 133 12.33 7.22 -8.16
CA ALA A 133 13.47 6.68 -8.91
C ALA A 133 13.05 6.15 -10.29
N GLU A 134 13.85 6.44 -11.32
CA GLU A 134 13.54 6.08 -12.70
C GLU A 134 13.38 4.56 -12.89
N HIS A 135 14.06 3.75 -12.08
CA HIS A 135 13.99 2.29 -12.11
C HIS A 135 12.95 1.70 -11.14
N GLN A 136 12.10 2.53 -10.53
CA GLN A 136 10.96 2.07 -9.72
C GLN A 136 9.75 1.80 -10.62
N PHE A 137 9.55 0.52 -10.95
CA PHE A 137 8.44 0.06 -11.80
C PHE A 137 7.22 -0.43 -11.00
N GLY A 138 7.44 -0.89 -9.76
CA GLY A 138 6.38 -1.37 -8.88
C GLY A 138 5.55 -0.22 -8.30
N PHE A 139 4.23 -0.43 -8.19
CA PHE A 139 3.29 0.48 -7.52
C PHE A 139 3.26 1.92 -8.07
N ARG A 140 3.75 2.16 -9.29
CA ARG A 140 3.76 3.47 -9.94
C ARG A 140 2.74 3.51 -11.07
N LYS A 141 1.94 4.59 -11.16
CA LYS A 141 0.99 4.78 -12.27
C LYS A 141 1.77 4.74 -13.60
N ARG A 142 1.20 4.07 -14.60
CA ARG A 142 1.76 3.92 -15.96
C ARG A 142 3.11 3.19 -16.05
N ARG A 143 3.49 2.42 -15.03
CA ARG A 143 4.61 1.47 -15.10
C ARG A 143 4.15 0.07 -14.70
N SER A 144 4.80 -0.93 -15.27
CA SER A 144 4.44 -2.34 -15.15
C SER A 144 5.66 -3.23 -14.96
N THR A 145 5.42 -4.49 -14.60
CA THR A 145 6.47 -5.52 -14.57
C THR A 145 7.04 -5.79 -15.97
N VAL A 146 6.26 -5.56 -17.03
CA VAL A 146 6.74 -5.71 -18.41
C VAL A 146 7.80 -4.67 -18.72
N ASP A 147 7.59 -3.42 -18.32
CA ASP A 147 8.58 -2.35 -18.50
C ASP A 147 9.90 -2.67 -17.78
N ALA A 148 9.80 -3.22 -16.57
CA ALA A 148 10.97 -3.68 -15.83
C ALA A 148 11.73 -4.79 -16.56
N ILE A 149 11.02 -5.78 -17.12
CA ILE A 149 11.62 -6.89 -17.89
C ILE A 149 12.29 -6.37 -19.16
N ILE A 150 11.63 -5.48 -19.90
CA ILE A 150 12.20 -4.86 -21.11
C ILE A 150 13.49 -4.11 -20.76
N ARG A 151 13.49 -3.36 -19.64
CA ARG A 151 14.69 -2.65 -19.18
C ARG A 151 15.82 -3.61 -18.82
N VAL A 152 15.54 -4.68 -18.08
CA VAL A 152 16.56 -5.70 -17.76
C VAL A 152 17.11 -6.31 -19.04
N ARG A 153 16.24 -6.66 -20.00
CA ARG A 153 16.66 -7.22 -21.29
C ARG A 153 17.56 -6.25 -22.08
N ALA A 154 17.24 -4.96 -22.08
CA ALA A 154 18.05 -3.94 -22.74
C ALA A 154 19.45 -3.86 -22.12
N LEU A 155 19.55 -3.87 -20.78
CA LEU A 155 20.83 -3.87 -20.06
C LEU A 155 21.64 -5.16 -20.26
N THR A 156 20.99 -6.30 -20.50
CA THR A 156 21.71 -7.56 -20.78
C THR A 156 22.14 -7.68 -22.24
N THR A 157 21.46 -6.98 -23.15
CA THR A 157 21.73 -7.03 -24.60
C THR A 157 22.68 -5.91 -25.06
N GLY A 158 22.67 -4.75 -24.39
CA GLY A 158 23.63 -3.67 -24.54
C GLY A 158 24.55 -3.57 -23.32
N ASP A 159 25.86 -3.45 -23.56
CA ASP A 159 26.95 -3.24 -22.58
C ASP A 159 27.26 -4.33 -21.52
N ALA A 160 26.35 -5.24 -21.15
CA ALA A 160 26.64 -6.23 -20.10
C ALA A 160 27.32 -7.55 -20.56
N VAL A 161 27.31 -7.87 -21.85
CA VAL A 161 28.05 -9.06 -22.36
C VAL A 161 29.57 -8.88 -22.20
N ALA A 162 30.05 -7.65 -22.00
CA ALA A 162 31.46 -7.36 -21.79
C ALA A 162 31.93 -7.45 -20.31
N ARG A 163 31.04 -7.51 -19.31
CA ARG A 163 31.43 -7.37 -17.89
C ARG A 163 30.96 -8.45 -16.91
N GLY A 164 30.32 -9.52 -17.39
CA GLY A 164 30.15 -10.77 -16.62
C GLY A 164 29.45 -10.65 -15.26
N GLY A 165 28.11 -10.72 -15.26
CA GLY A 165 27.33 -11.07 -14.06
C GLY A 165 26.17 -10.12 -13.76
N GLY A 166 24.95 -10.66 -13.65
CA GLY A 166 23.77 -9.94 -13.15
C GLY A 166 23.40 -10.39 -11.74
N CYS A 167 23.12 -9.45 -10.83
CA CYS A 167 22.65 -9.74 -9.47
C CYS A 167 21.12 -9.65 -9.41
N PHE A 168 20.43 -10.77 -9.15
CA PHE A 168 18.99 -10.78 -8.90
C PHE A 168 18.71 -10.60 -7.41
N GLY A 169 18.36 -9.39 -7.00
CA GLY A 169 17.87 -9.11 -5.65
C GLY A 169 16.39 -9.50 -5.51
N GLY A 170 16.09 -10.45 -4.62
CA GLY A 170 14.71 -10.74 -4.23
C GLY A 170 14.20 -9.72 -3.20
N VAL A 171 13.07 -9.07 -3.46
CA VAL A 171 12.40 -8.25 -2.44
C VAL A 171 11.63 -9.17 -1.50
N SER A 172 12.17 -9.41 -0.30
CA SER A 172 11.44 -10.03 0.79
C SER A 172 10.25 -9.14 1.17
N ARG A 173 9.05 -9.73 1.20
CA ARG A 173 7.75 -9.04 1.29
C ARG A 173 7.71 -7.99 2.43
N HIS A 174 7.84 -6.71 2.08
CA HIS A 174 7.74 -5.58 3.01
C HIS A 174 6.33 -5.43 3.63
N ARG A 175 5.29 -5.96 2.98
CA ARG A 175 3.89 -5.85 3.43
C ARG A 175 3.56 -6.61 4.74
N GLN A 176 4.47 -7.42 5.27
CA GLN A 176 4.28 -8.08 6.57
C GLN A 176 4.80 -7.25 7.75
N ARG A 177 5.70 -6.28 7.53
CA ARG A 177 6.35 -5.57 8.63
C ARG A 177 5.52 -4.43 9.22
N LEU A 178 4.63 -3.83 8.41
CA LEU A 178 3.75 -2.73 8.86
C LEU A 178 2.51 -3.22 9.63
N GLN A 179 2.10 -4.49 9.49
CA GLN A 179 0.96 -5.05 10.22
C GLN A 179 1.34 -5.78 11.52
N LEU A 180 2.61 -6.15 11.71
CA LEU A 180 3.09 -6.81 12.92
C LEU A 180 3.50 -5.82 14.02
N HIS A 181 4.09 -4.66 13.69
CA HIS A 181 4.43 -3.64 14.69
C HIS A 181 3.21 -3.00 15.39
N ALA A 182 2.01 -3.12 14.82
CA ALA A 182 0.77 -2.67 15.45
C ALA A 182 0.21 -3.68 16.48
N LEU A 183 0.78 -4.88 16.58
CA LEU A 183 0.35 -5.95 17.50
C LEU A 183 1.32 -6.20 18.66
N GLU A 184 2.49 -5.55 18.68
CA GLU A 184 3.53 -5.72 19.73
C GLU A 184 3.57 -4.56 20.74
N LEU A 185 2.58 -3.66 20.75
CA LEU A 185 2.51 -2.53 21.70
C LEU A 185 1.35 -2.61 22.71
N HIS A 186 0.84 -3.82 23.00
CA HIS A 186 -0.06 -4.08 24.14
C HIS A 186 0.46 -5.25 24.97
#